data_AF-A0AAW9BSC7-F1
#
_entry.id   AF-A0AAW9BSC7-F1
#
_cell.length_a   1.000
_cell.length_b   1.000
_cell.length_c   1.000
_cell.angle_alpha   90.00
_cell.angle_beta   90.00
_cell.angle_gamma   90.00
#
_symmetry.space_group_name_H-M   'P 1'
#
loop_
_entity.id
_entity.type
_entity.pdbx_description
1 polymer ?
#
loop_
_entity_poly.entity_id
_entity_poly.type
_entity_poly.pdbx_seq_one_letter_code
_entity_poly.pdbx_strand_id
1 'polypeptide(L)'
;MKSTLSPVRTALTAAALLLASTNLFANNAPNSERVVSAGSAVTELLLALDAKDSLVAVDVTSSLPQGMELPDVGYHRRLSAEGLLALSPTKLIGSDEMGPT
;
A
#
# COMPACT_ATOMS: atom_id res chain seq x y z
N MET A 1 -57.28 -9.81 0.69
CA MET A 1 -57.04 -9.84 -0.77
C MET A 1 -55.55 -9.97 -0.99
N LYS A 2 -55.07 -11.14 -1.46
CA LYS A 2 -53.64 -11.41 -1.64
C LYS A 2 -53.20 -10.75 -2.95
N SER A 3 -52.41 -9.69 -2.86
CA SER A 3 -51.83 -9.00 -4.02
C SER A 3 -50.85 -9.95 -4.71
N THR A 4 -51.30 -10.58 -5.79
CA THR A 4 -50.45 -11.38 -6.69
C THR A 4 -49.51 -10.43 -7.42
N LEU A 5 -48.32 -10.24 -6.84
CA LEU A 5 -47.19 -9.58 -7.51
C LEU A 5 -46.87 -10.36 -8.79
N SER A 6 -46.91 -9.69 -9.94
CA SER A 6 -46.71 -10.34 -11.24
C SER A 6 -45.28 -10.91 -11.35
N PRO A 7 -45.11 -12.09 -11.97
CA PRO A 7 -43.81 -12.77 -12.06
C PRO A 7 -42.75 -11.92 -12.77
N VAL A 8 -43.19 -10.97 -13.61
CA VAL A 8 -42.33 -10.04 -14.35
C VAL A 8 -41.67 -9.02 -13.42
N ARG A 9 -42.37 -8.53 -12.39
CA ARG A 9 -41.82 -7.53 -11.45
C ARG A 9 -40.78 -8.15 -10.53
N THR A 10 -41.03 -9.38 -10.07
CA THR A 10 -40.08 -10.16 -9.26
C THR A 10 -38.83 -10.52 -10.05
N ALA A 11 -38.97 -10.87 -11.34
CA ALA A 11 -37.83 -11.12 -12.23
C ALA A 11 -36.97 -9.87 -12.44
N LEU A 12 -37.60 -8.69 -12.62
CA LEU A 12 -36.90 -7.44 -12.84
C LEU A 12 -36.13 -6.97 -11.59
N THR A 13 -36.73 -7.13 -10.40
CA THR A 13 -36.05 -6.82 -9.13
C THR A 13 -34.90 -7.79 -8.83
N ALA A 14 -35.05 -9.07 -9.17
CA ALA A 14 -33.97 -10.05 -9.00
C ALA A 14 -32.79 -9.74 -9.94
N ALA A 15 -33.06 -9.40 -11.20
CA ALA A 15 -32.02 -9.00 -12.15
C ALA A 15 -31.26 -7.75 -11.69
N ALA A 16 -31.97 -6.74 -11.16
CA ALA A 16 -31.34 -5.55 -10.60
C ALA A 16 -30.46 -5.85 -9.37
N LEU A 17 -30.89 -6.79 -8.50
CA LEU A 17 -30.10 -7.24 -7.35
C LEU A 17 -28.84 -8.02 -7.78
N LEU A 18 -28.95 -8.88 -8.81
CA LEU A 18 -27.80 -9.58 -9.37
C LEU A 18 -26.80 -8.61 -10.02
N LEU A 19 -27.28 -7.60 -10.74
CA LEU A 19 -26.41 -6.58 -11.36
C LEU A 19 -25.72 -5.69 -10.32
N ALA A 20 -26.36 -5.42 -9.16
CA ALA A 20 -25.73 -4.67 -8.08
C ALA A 20 -24.63 -5.45 -7.35
N SER A 21 -24.69 -6.79 -7.37
CA SER A 21 -23.76 -7.67 -6.64
C SER A 21 -22.38 -7.84 -7.30
N THR A 22 -22.23 -7.45 -8.57
CA THR A 22 -20.97 -7.66 -9.33
C THR A 22 -19.84 -6.71 -8.91
N ASN A 23 -20.13 -5.61 -8.21
CA ASN A 23 -19.12 -4.67 -7.71
C ASN A 23 -18.41 -5.13 -6.42
N LEU A 24 -18.84 -6.24 -5.81
CA LEU A 24 -18.26 -6.75 -4.57
C LEU A 24 -16.93 -7.51 -4.78
N PHE A 25 -16.57 -7.82 -6.02
CA PHE A 25 -15.33 -8.53 -6.36
C PHE A 25 -14.30 -7.61 -7.02
N ALA A 26 -14.20 -6.36 -6.55
CA ALA A 26 -12.98 -5.59 -6.75
C ALA A 26 -11.86 -6.33 -6.03
N ASN A 27 -11.15 -7.18 -6.77
CA ASN A 27 -10.05 -7.97 -6.30
C ASN A 27 -8.89 -7.00 -6.00
N ASN A 28 -8.91 -6.39 -4.81
CA ASN A 28 -7.75 -5.78 -4.20
C ASN A 28 -6.80 -6.92 -3.86
N ALA A 29 -6.16 -7.50 -4.87
CA ALA A 29 -4.99 -8.32 -4.65
C ALA A 29 -4.04 -7.45 -3.82
N PRO A 30 -3.61 -7.90 -2.63
CA PRO A 30 -2.65 -7.15 -1.85
C PRO A 30 -1.30 -7.33 -2.55
N ASN A 31 -1.09 -6.60 -3.64
CA ASN A 31 0.25 -6.19 -4.00
C ASN A 31 0.62 -5.11 -2.99
N SER A 32 0.78 -5.52 -1.72
CA SER A 32 1.15 -4.63 -0.63
C SER A 32 2.51 -4.09 -1.01
N GLU A 33 2.54 -2.84 -1.46
CA GLU A 33 3.78 -2.21 -1.86
C GLU A 33 4.71 -2.23 -0.65
N ARG A 34 5.92 -2.75 -0.84
CA ARG A 34 6.97 -2.83 0.19
C ARG A 34 8.01 -1.78 -0.12
N VAL A 35 7.87 -0.62 0.51
CA VAL A 35 8.64 0.58 0.23
C VAL A 35 9.78 0.71 1.23
N VAL A 36 11.00 0.85 0.71
CA VAL A 36 12.13 1.37 1.48
C VAL A 36 12.26 2.86 1.19
N SER A 37 12.24 3.68 2.23
CA SER A 37 12.44 5.12 2.12
C SER A 37 13.89 5.50 2.39
N ALA A 38 14.52 6.18 1.45
CA ALA A 38 15.92 6.61 1.51
C ALA A 38 16.00 8.14 1.55
N GLY A 39 15.94 8.69 2.76
CA GLY A 39 16.09 10.11 3.05
C GLY A 39 14.94 10.65 3.92
N SER A 40 15.27 11.55 4.84
CA SER A 40 14.32 12.15 5.79
C SER A 40 13.11 12.80 5.13
N ALA A 41 13.32 13.61 4.09
CA ALA A 41 12.25 14.30 3.37
C ALA A 41 11.31 13.33 2.65
N VAL A 42 11.84 12.22 2.13
CA VAL A 42 11.02 11.18 1.47
C VAL A 42 10.16 10.46 2.50
N THR A 43 10.74 10.10 3.65
CA THR A 43 10.00 9.45 4.75
C THR A 43 8.89 10.36 5.27
N GLU A 44 9.17 11.65 5.49
CA GLU A 44 8.17 12.62 5.92
C GLU A 44 7.00 12.73 4.94
N LEU A 45 7.28 12.82 3.63
CA LEU A 45 6.25 12.88 2.61
C LEU A 45 5.41 11.59 2.55
N LEU A 46 6.03 10.41 2.65
CA LEU A 46 5.29 9.14 2.67
C LEU A 46 4.38 9.04 3.90
N LEU A 47 4.83 9.48 5.07
CA LEU A 47 4.01 9.53 6.27
C LEU A 47 2.86 10.55 6.14
N ALA A 48 3.12 11.73 5.57
CA ALA A 48 2.11 12.75 5.34
C ALA A 48 1.02 12.32 4.34
N LEU A 49 1.37 11.44 3.39
CA LEU A 49 0.44 10.83 2.43
C LEU A 49 -0.26 9.56 2.97
N ASP A 50 -0.11 9.27 4.26
CA ASP A 50 -0.68 8.08 4.93
C ASP A 50 -0.19 6.74 4.33
N ALA A 51 0.99 6.72 3.70
CA ALA A 51 1.59 5.52 3.10
C ALA A 51 2.38 4.66 4.10
N LYS A 52 2.21 4.89 5.41
CA LYS A 52 2.98 4.25 6.48
C LYS A 52 2.92 2.72 6.47
N ASP A 53 1.78 2.14 6.06
CA ASP A 53 1.58 0.68 6.05
C ASP A 53 2.36 -0.01 4.93
N SER A 54 2.84 0.76 3.95
CA SER A 54 3.70 0.28 2.86
C SER A 54 5.20 0.34 3.21
N LEU A 55 5.58 1.11 4.24
CA LEU A 55 6.97 1.27 4.63
C LEU A 55 7.49 0.00 5.32
N VAL A 56 8.56 -0.57 4.77
CA VAL A 56 9.22 -1.77 5.33
C VAL A 56 10.59 -1.47 5.95
N ALA A 57 11.20 -0.34 5.60
CA ALA A 57 12.43 0.17 6.20
C ALA A 57 12.66 1.64 5.84
N VAL A 58 13.53 2.31 6.60
CA VAL A 58 13.96 3.71 6.37
C VAL A 58 15.47 3.84 6.45
N ASP A 59 16.03 4.96 5.99
CA ASP A 59 17.46 5.27 6.19
C ASP A 59 17.72 5.95 7.55
N VAL A 60 18.99 5.96 7.98
CA VAL A 60 19.45 6.57 9.25
C VAL A 60 19.08 8.04 9.43
N THR A 61 18.78 8.77 8.36
CA THR A 61 18.44 10.20 8.44
C THR A 61 16.97 10.45 8.76
N SER A 62 16.13 9.41 8.65
CA SER A 62 14.70 9.51 8.79
C SER A 62 14.25 9.51 10.25
N SER A 63 13.20 10.29 10.55
CA SER A 63 12.55 10.32 11.86
C SER A 63 11.15 9.72 11.76
N LEU A 64 10.85 8.77 12.64
CA LEU A 64 9.55 8.09 12.70
C LEU A 64 8.69 8.62 13.86
N PRO A 65 7.36 8.60 13.72
CA PRO A 65 6.47 8.95 14.82
C PRO A 65 6.59 7.96 15.97
N GLN A 66 6.23 8.43 17.18
CA GLN A 66 6.30 7.59 18.39
C GLN A 66 5.46 6.32 18.23
N GLY A 67 6.04 5.17 18.57
CA GLY A 67 5.40 3.85 18.48
C GLY A 67 5.51 3.17 17.12
N MET A 68 6.20 3.78 16.15
CA MET A 68 6.58 3.16 14.88
C MET A 68 8.07 2.84 14.88
N GLU A 69 8.40 1.57 14.70
CA GLU A 69 9.77 1.11 14.54
C GLU A 69 9.89 0.37 13.21
N LEU A 70 10.85 0.79 12.39
CA LEU A 70 11.19 0.14 11.13
C LEU A 70 12.69 -0.14 11.09
N PRO A 71 13.12 -1.20 10.38
CA PRO A 71 14.53 -1.46 10.12
C PRO A 71 15.21 -0.26 9.46
N ASP A 72 16.51 -0.13 9.73
CA ASP A 72 17.38 0.86 9.10
C ASP A 72 18.21 0.23 7.98
N VAL A 73 18.26 0.87 6.81
CA VAL A 73 19.05 0.42 5.64
C VAL A 73 20.41 1.11 5.52
N GLY A 74 20.80 1.89 6.52
CA GLY A 74 22.02 2.67 6.56
C GLY A 74 21.86 4.06 5.98
N TYR A 75 22.97 4.66 5.56
CA TYR A 75 22.97 6.00 4.97
C TYR A 75 22.63 5.93 3.48
N HIS A 76 21.66 6.72 3.01
CA HIS A 76 21.16 6.65 1.62
C HIS A 76 22.24 6.82 0.53
N ARG A 77 23.37 7.46 0.84
CA ARG A 77 24.52 7.60 -0.08
C ARG A 77 25.44 6.37 -0.14
N ARG A 78 25.20 5.38 0.72
CA ARG A 78 26.00 4.15 0.92
C ARG A 78 25.08 3.00 1.34
N LEU A 79 24.13 2.64 0.48
CA LEU A 79 23.17 1.57 0.70
C LEU A 79 23.76 0.20 0.36
N SER A 80 23.53 -0.79 1.23
CA SER A 80 23.90 -2.18 0.94
C SER A 80 22.85 -2.85 0.07
N ALA A 81 23.27 -3.37 -1.09
CA ALA A 81 22.38 -4.12 -1.98
C ALA A 81 21.83 -5.39 -1.30
N GLU A 82 22.66 -6.10 -0.54
CA GLU A 82 22.25 -7.30 0.19
C GLU A 82 21.25 -6.97 1.29
N GLY A 83 21.50 -5.92 2.08
CA GLY A 83 20.61 -5.46 3.13
C GLY A 83 19.24 -5.04 2.59
N LEU A 84 19.22 -4.34 1.45
CA LEU A 84 17.98 -3.99 0.76
C LEU A 84 17.22 -5.23 0.27
N LEU A 85 17.90 -6.16 -0.44
CA LEU A 85 17.25 -7.35 -0.98
C LEU A 85 16.71 -8.30 0.10
N ALA A 86 17.37 -8.39 1.25
CA ALA A 86 16.91 -9.18 2.39
C ALA A 86 15.53 -8.74 2.91
N LEU A 87 15.17 -7.46 2.73
CA LEU A 87 13.86 -6.93 3.09
C LEU A 87 12.77 -7.23 2.06
N SER A 88 13.12 -7.83 0.92
CA SER A 88 12.21 -8.09 -0.21
C SER A 88 11.34 -6.87 -0.59
N PRO A 89 11.94 -5.69 -0.84
CA PRO A 89 11.18 -4.50 -1.21
C PRO A 89 10.66 -4.59 -2.64
N THR A 90 9.53 -3.95 -2.91
CA THR A 90 9.02 -3.75 -4.26
C THR A 90 9.42 -2.40 -4.83
N LYS A 91 9.74 -1.42 -3.96
CA LYS A 91 10.19 -0.06 -4.34
C LYS A 91 11.25 0.44 -3.37
N LEU A 92 12.25 1.13 -3.92
CA LEU A 92 13.20 1.96 -3.18
C LEU A 92 12.99 3.40 -3.66
N ILE A 93 12.68 4.32 -2.73
CA ILE A 93 12.39 5.72 -3.05
C ILE A 93 13.40 6.60 -2.34
N GLY A 94 14.09 7.46 -3.09
CA GLY A 94 15.09 8.39 -2.58
C GLY A 94 15.46 9.44 -3.62
N SER A 95 16.44 10.28 -3.31
CA SER A 95 16.97 11.25 -4.28
C SER A 95 17.99 10.62 -5.24
N ASP A 96 18.45 11.43 -6.20
CA ASP A 96 19.56 11.12 -7.11
C ASP A 96 20.92 10.93 -6.40
N GLU A 97 21.02 11.38 -5.15
CA GLU A 97 22.20 11.21 -4.31
C GLU A 97 22.33 9.80 -3.71
N MET A 98 21.37 8.90 -3.97
CA MET A 98 21.48 7.51 -3.55
C MET A 98 22.69 6.82 -4.17
N GLY A 99 23.40 6.02 -3.38
CA GLY A 99 24.60 5.32 -3.85
C GLY A 99 24.78 3.97 -3.17
N PRO A 100 25.39 2.98 -3.85
CA PRO A 100 25.75 1.71 -3.22
C PRO A 100 26.94 1.89 -2.26
N THR A 101 27.08 0.96 -1.32
CA THR A 101 28.33 0.73 -0.56
C THR A 101 29.44 0.17 -1.44
#